data_AF-A0A524LQS6-F1
#
_entry.id   AF-A0A524LQS6-F1
#
_cell.length_a   1.000
_cell.length_b   1.000
_cell.length_c   1.000
_cell.angle_alpha   90.00
_cell.angle_beta   90.00
_cell.angle_gamma   90.00
#
_symmetry.space_group_name_H-M   'P 1'
#
loop_
_entity.id
_entity.type
_entity.pdbx_description
1 polymer ?
#
loop_
_entity_poly.entity_id
_entity_poly.type
_entity_poly.pdbx_seq_one_letter_code
_entity_poly.pdbx_strand_id
1 'polypeptide(L)'
;MPKVAIFLALILLTSTVSNSYGFTSGDLVDDSFVQKNNNNFFDSNIVDIAPDFFTNNNYKRYVIFGAGVNDSDFLKKNSIYGIESNQGFFHVAVLEESSISNLISRGYNVIEDFQLDFHSEENIPDASRIGKITGATLAETNYNVSGKGITIAIVDTGVDFSNPDIQDSLARDKANHPIMIDADGQGIVLTNATFFAFVDKDSIIRNYSKPIPEGITSGVYQSKRGIFLDISQDGKGTNVPIYNSFFPQAGSAAIFNGTLDTDMKIGDNNRDYIKSKSGIYRLGIMYQGGLSGPDSRVQVVPILFVDSNVAGKYDTLIPDLSTSWEDFTRFDLESGETPKYDFDFTDEKPIILGSGNEFLVYDSNEDGKIDYSAGAVGAKVLDVYGVIQNKKIKVDETVNAINGTLLPAIDPDGEFFGVMTDFMGHGTGSTSSIASKGIQEYDIYNNTKKFVIKGVAPDAKIVPIKALWFGDTVYAWLWAAGFENQENNWKFTGKTNVDIISNSWGISNFPTLKAAPGMDVLSLMTSLLATPRSFDDDYPGITIISSAGNSGPGYGTMGMPNVSPFGISVGATTNNVFVGYGPFENEPRFGNSTLHNNDVVDFSSRGPGIIGDPKPDIMSI
;
A
#
# COMPACT_ATOMS: atom_id res chain seq x y z
N MET A 1 32.28 9.19 -3.63
CA MET A 1 30.89 9.51 -4.01
C MET A 1 30.16 8.19 -4.21
N PRO A 2 28.93 8.01 -3.70
CA PRO A 2 28.16 6.82 -4.03
C PRO A 2 27.99 6.78 -5.54
N LYS A 3 28.35 5.67 -6.20
CA LYS A 3 28.21 5.50 -7.66
C LYS A 3 26.76 5.75 -8.10
N VAL A 4 25.80 5.39 -7.24
CA VAL A 4 24.37 5.70 -7.34
C VAL A 4 24.07 7.16 -7.69
N ALA A 5 24.62 8.09 -6.93
CA ALA A 5 24.38 9.51 -7.13
C ALA A 5 24.90 10.00 -8.49
N ILE A 6 26.08 9.54 -8.92
CA ILE A 6 26.70 9.96 -10.19
C ILE A 6 25.90 9.49 -11.40
N PHE A 7 25.45 8.22 -11.40
CA PHE A 7 24.74 7.65 -12.55
C PHE A 7 23.32 8.21 -12.72
N LEU A 8 22.60 8.45 -11.62
CA LEU A 8 21.29 9.11 -11.65
C LEU A 8 21.36 10.54 -12.18
N ALA A 9 22.46 11.23 -11.93
CA ALA A 9 22.67 12.58 -12.45
C ALA A 9 22.83 12.60 -13.97
N LEU A 10 23.54 11.61 -14.53
CA LEU A 10 23.65 11.41 -15.97
C LEU A 10 22.28 11.14 -16.60
N ILE A 11 21.44 10.34 -15.94
CA ILE A 11 20.05 10.06 -16.35
C ILE A 11 19.22 11.35 -16.42
N LEU A 12 19.23 12.14 -15.35
CA LEU A 12 18.49 13.40 -15.25
C LEU A 12 18.99 14.45 -16.25
N LEU A 13 20.28 14.45 -16.59
CA LEU A 13 20.80 15.29 -17.66
C LEU A 13 20.26 14.84 -19.02
N THR A 14 20.25 13.54 -19.32
CA THR A 14 19.79 13.02 -20.62
C THR A 14 18.29 13.22 -20.86
N SER A 15 17.45 13.12 -19.83
CA SER A 15 16.01 13.36 -19.95
C SER A 15 15.65 14.81 -20.27
N THR A 16 16.55 15.77 -19.99
CA THR A 16 16.37 17.20 -20.34
C THR A 16 16.76 17.55 -21.78
N VAL A 17 17.47 16.67 -22.51
CA VAL A 17 17.95 16.95 -23.88
C VAL A 17 16.92 16.55 -24.93
N SER A 18 16.00 15.63 -24.61
CA SER A 18 14.86 15.25 -25.44
C SER A 18 13.62 15.99 -25.00
N ASN A 19 13.25 17.08 -25.67
CA ASN A 19 11.95 17.74 -25.50
C ASN A 19 10.98 17.18 -26.54
N SER A 20 9.94 16.46 -26.10
CA SER A 20 8.81 16.11 -26.96
C SER A 20 7.55 16.88 -26.55
N TYR A 21 6.83 17.39 -27.55
CA TYR A 21 5.55 18.07 -27.38
C TYR A 21 4.44 17.19 -27.96
N GLY A 22 3.42 16.89 -27.17
CA GLY A 22 2.25 16.11 -27.57
C GLY A 22 1.00 16.67 -26.93
N PHE A 23 -0.11 16.56 -27.64
CA PHE A 23 -1.41 17.09 -27.24
C PHE A 23 -2.05 16.18 -26.19
N THR A 24 -2.44 16.76 -25.04
CA THR A 24 -3.21 16.12 -23.98
C THR A 24 -4.70 16.19 -24.32
N SER A 25 -5.24 15.19 -24.99
CA SER A 25 -6.71 15.08 -25.16
C SER A 25 -7.20 13.64 -25.29
N GLY A 26 -6.53 12.68 -24.65
CA GLY A 26 -6.97 11.28 -24.60
C GLY A 26 -6.92 10.77 -23.16
N ASP A 27 -8.06 10.29 -22.68
CA ASP A 27 -8.26 9.50 -21.46
C ASP A 27 -7.58 10.02 -20.18
N LEU A 28 -7.82 11.29 -19.85
CA LEU A 28 -8.04 11.59 -18.44
C LEU A 28 -9.37 10.92 -18.08
N VAL A 29 -9.33 9.94 -17.17
CA VAL A 29 -10.52 9.59 -16.40
C VAL A 29 -11.07 10.91 -15.91
N ASP A 30 -12.29 11.22 -16.34
CA ASP A 30 -12.97 12.44 -16.00
C ASP A 30 -13.00 12.54 -14.47
N ASP A 31 -12.30 13.54 -13.90
CA ASP A 31 -12.37 13.93 -12.47
C ASP A 31 -13.83 14.14 -12.00
N SER A 32 -14.79 14.17 -12.93
CA SER A 32 -16.22 14.18 -12.67
C SER A 32 -16.78 12.90 -12.03
N PHE A 33 -16.05 11.76 -12.01
CA PHE A 33 -16.52 10.56 -11.32
C PHE A 33 -16.33 10.62 -9.79
N VAL A 34 -15.37 11.41 -9.28
CA VAL A 34 -15.15 11.61 -7.83
C VAL A 34 -16.13 12.62 -7.24
N GLN A 35 -16.75 13.47 -8.05
CA GLN A 35 -17.62 14.55 -7.56
C GLN A 35 -19.11 14.20 -7.46
N LYS A 36 -19.55 13.03 -7.93
CA LYS A 36 -20.97 12.62 -7.85
C LYS A 36 -21.18 11.55 -6.79
N ASN A 37 -21.11 11.96 -5.52
CA ASN A 37 -21.92 11.50 -4.35
C ASN A 37 -21.26 11.82 -2.99
N ASN A 38 -20.61 12.99 -2.87
CA ASN A 38 -19.81 13.36 -1.70
C ASN A 38 -20.63 13.94 -0.54
N ASN A 39 -21.21 13.09 0.30
CA ASN A 39 -21.50 13.47 1.70
C ASN A 39 -21.18 12.35 2.72
N ASN A 40 -21.16 11.07 2.33
CA ASN A 40 -21.07 9.96 3.30
C ASN A 40 -19.83 9.06 3.12
N PHE A 41 -18.93 9.35 2.18
CA PHE A 41 -17.78 8.47 1.90
C PHE A 41 -16.86 8.29 3.12
N PHE A 42 -16.59 9.39 3.83
CA PHE A 42 -15.71 9.44 5.00
C PHE A 42 -16.45 9.27 6.34
N ASP A 43 -17.74 8.93 6.28
CA ASP A 43 -18.59 8.80 7.46
C ASP A 43 -18.37 7.47 8.18
N SER A 44 -18.45 7.47 9.51
CA SER A 44 -18.41 6.26 10.35
C SER A 44 -19.16 6.54 11.66
N ASN A 45 -19.89 5.57 12.20
CA ASN A 45 -20.49 5.71 13.53
C ASN A 45 -19.54 5.28 14.67
N ILE A 46 -18.32 4.82 14.34
CA ILE A 46 -17.30 4.45 15.33
C ILE A 46 -16.56 5.69 15.85
N VAL A 47 -16.32 6.65 14.97
CA VAL A 47 -15.56 7.86 15.26
C VAL A 47 -16.12 9.07 14.52
N ASP A 48 -16.35 10.14 15.26
CA ASP A 48 -16.77 11.43 14.72
C ASP A 48 -15.56 12.23 14.22
N ILE A 49 -15.67 12.79 13.03
CA ILE A 49 -14.63 13.61 12.41
C ILE A 49 -15.14 15.02 12.10
N ALA A 50 -14.23 15.99 12.03
CA ALA A 50 -14.60 17.34 11.62
C ALA A 50 -15.12 17.33 10.16
N PRO A 51 -16.33 17.85 9.88
CA PRO A 51 -16.98 17.71 8.58
C PRO A 51 -16.20 18.38 7.44
N ASP A 52 -15.42 19.43 7.75
CA ASP A 52 -14.67 20.19 6.75
C ASP A 52 -13.26 19.62 6.50
N PHE A 53 -12.84 18.56 7.20
CA PHE A 53 -11.47 18.07 7.11
C PHE A 53 -11.13 17.55 5.71
N PHE A 54 -12.03 16.77 5.10
CA PHE A 54 -11.86 16.17 3.77
C PHE A 54 -12.36 17.06 2.62
N THR A 55 -12.98 18.22 2.91
CA THR A 55 -13.55 19.11 1.88
C THR A 55 -12.58 20.16 1.36
N ASN A 56 -11.55 20.53 2.14
CA ASN A 56 -10.54 21.53 1.75
C ASN A 56 -9.14 20.92 1.75
N ASN A 57 -8.47 20.91 0.60
CA ASN A 57 -7.07 20.48 0.49
C ASN A 57 -6.31 21.37 -0.50
N ASN A 58 -5.22 21.99 -0.04
CA ASN A 58 -4.34 22.86 -0.83
C ASN A 58 -2.94 22.27 -1.03
N TYR A 59 -2.72 21.03 -0.58
CA TYR A 59 -1.46 20.31 -0.68
C TYR A 59 -1.50 19.30 -1.81
N LYS A 60 -0.39 19.19 -2.53
CA LYS A 60 -0.18 18.19 -3.57
C LYS A 60 1.22 17.62 -3.49
N ARG A 61 1.40 16.43 -4.06
CA ARG A 61 2.71 15.80 -4.24
C ARG A 61 3.34 16.31 -5.53
N TYR A 62 4.66 16.52 -5.51
CA TYR A 62 5.42 16.99 -6.65
C TYR A 62 6.74 16.24 -6.78
N VAL A 63 7.09 15.92 -8.03
CA VAL A 63 8.40 15.44 -8.45
C VAL A 63 9.23 16.64 -8.90
N ILE A 64 10.41 16.83 -8.32
CA ILE A 64 11.25 18.01 -8.50
C ILE A 64 12.66 17.57 -8.87
N PHE A 65 13.18 18.06 -9.99
CA PHE A 65 14.52 17.71 -10.45
C PHE A 65 15.23 18.85 -11.19
N GLY A 66 16.56 18.84 -11.14
CA GLY A 66 17.41 19.87 -11.72
C GLY A 66 18.86 19.45 -11.88
N ALA A 67 19.63 20.25 -12.61
CA ALA A 67 21.08 20.06 -12.82
C ALA A 67 21.90 20.77 -11.73
N GLY A 68 23.03 20.19 -11.36
CA GLY A 68 23.90 20.68 -10.27
C GLY A 68 23.46 20.22 -8.87
N VAL A 69 24.15 20.73 -7.85
CA VAL A 69 23.82 20.46 -6.43
C VAL A 69 22.57 21.25 -6.06
N ASN A 70 21.70 20.65 -5.23
CA ASN A 70 20.53 21.34 -4.73
C ASN A 70 20.97 22.32 -3.62
N ASP A 71 21.09 23.60 -3.95
CA ASP A 71 21.39 24.66 -2.97
C ASP A 71 20.13 25.19 -2.26
N SER A 72 18.96 24.58 -2.48
CA SER A 72 17.70 25.00 -1.88
C SER A 72 17.45 24.27 -0.56
N ASP A 73 17.78 24.93 0.55
CA ASP A 73 17.37 24.50 1.90
C ASP A 73 15.87 24.21 2.00
N PHE A 74 15.05 24.91 1.20
CA PHE A 74 13.61 24.68 1.14
C PHE A 74 13.26 23.31 0.57
N LEU A 75 13.95 22.87 -0.49
CA LEU A 75 13.68 21.54 -1.06
C LEU A 75 14.17 20.44 -0.13
N LYS A 76 15.37 20.59 0.45
CA LYS A 76 15.87 19.62 1.44
C LYS A 76 14.91 19.47 2.61
N LYS A 77 14.31 20.58 3.08
CA LYS A 77 13.31 20.60 4.16
C LYS A 77 12.00 19.90 3.84
N ASN A 78 11.49 20.03 2.61
CA ASN A 78 10.13 19.60 2.26
C ASN A 78 10.09 18.36 1.36
N SER A 79 11.24 17.78 1.01
CA SER A 79 11.31 16.58 0.17
C SER A 79 11.17 15.35 1.03
N ILE A 80 10.17 14.53 0.75
CA ILE A 80 9.95 13.20 1.32
C ILE A 80 11.21 12.33 1.24
N TYR A 81 11.83 12.26 0.06
CA TYR A 81 13.16 11.68 -0.11
C TYR A 81 13.73 12.22 -1.41
N GLY A 82 15.00 11.95 -1.64
CA GLY A 82 15.57 12.13 -2.95
C GLY A 82 16.95 11.55 -3.10
N ILE A 83 17.52 11.84 -4.27
CA ILE A 83 18.85 11.42 -4.65
C ILE A 83 19.56 12.65 -5.17
N GLU A 84 20.69 12.98 -4.56
CA GLU A 84 21.47 14.19 -4.87
C GLU A 84 22.90 13.82 -5.28
N SER A 85 23.43 14.56 -6.24
CA SER A 85 24.81 14.45 -6.72
C SER A 85 25.36 15.82 -7.11
N ASN A 86 26.65 15.87 -7.43
CA ASN A 86 27.27 17.09 -7.95
C ASN A 86 26.76 17.52 -9.34
N GLN A 87 26.06 16.63 -10.06
CA GLN A 87 25.63 16.83 -11.44
C GLN A 87 24.12 17.05 -11.58
N GLY A 88 23.33 16.74 -10.55
CA GLY A 88 21.89 16.87 -10.55
C GLY A 88 21.24 16.21 -9.35
N PHE A 89 19.94 16.46 -9.19
CA PHE A 89 19.13 15.93 -8.09
C PHE A 89 17.73 15.54 -8.55
N PHE A 90 17.12 14.60 -7.82
CA PHE A 90 15.72 14.19 -7.92
C PHE A 90 15.12 14.14 -6.51
N HIS A 91 13.98 14.78 -6.32
CA HIS A 91 13.25 14.82 -5.05
C HIS A 91 11.76 14.63 -5.27
N VAL A 92 11.10 13.98 -4.31
CA VAL A 92 9.64 13.91 -4.20
C VAL A 92 9.26 14.71 -2.97
N ALA A 93 8.31 15.62 -3.08
CA ALA A 93 7.96 16.58 -2.03
C ALA A 93 6.44 16.79 -1.94
N VAL A 94 5.92 17.04 -0.73
CA VAL A 94 4.54 17.52 -0.54
C VAL A 94 4.58 19.02 -0.29
N LEU A 95 3.92 19.79 -1.15
CA LEU A 95 3.97 21.25 -1.12
C LEU A 95 2.59 21.85 -1.31
N GLU A 96 2.39 23.04 -0.75
CA GLU A 96 1.25 23.89 -1.13
C GLU A 96 1.38 24.35 -2.58
N GLU A 97 0.27 24.38 -3.32
CA GLU A 97 0.25 24.81 -4.73
C GLU A 97 0.86 26.21 -4.93
N SER A 98 0.70 27.09 -3.94
CA SER A 98 1.23 28.46 -3.93
C SER A 98 2.77 28.52 -4.05
N SER A 99 3.47 27.46 -3.63
CA SER A 99 4.93 27.39 -3.59
C SER A 99 5.57 27.05 -4.95
N ILE A 100 4.79 26.53 -5.90
CA ILE A 100 5.29 25.96 -7.16
C ILE A 100 5.89 27.01 -8.10
N SER A 101 5.26 28.17 -8.20
CA SER A 101 5.71 29.25 -9.09
C SER A 101 7.15 29.71 -8.75
N ASN A 102 7.51 29.69 -7.47
CA ASN A 102 8.85 30.05 -7.00
C ASN A 102 9.89 29.02 -7.47
N LEU A 103 9.60 27.72 -7.33
CA LEU A 103 10.51 26.64 -7.73
C LEU A 103 10.78 26.65 -9.24
N ILE A 104 9.74 26.83 -10.05
CA ILE A 104 9.88 26.95 -11.51
C ILE A 104 10.73 28.18 -11.87
N SER A 105 10.54 29.31 -11.19
CA SER A 105 11.33 30.54 -11.43
C SER A 105 12.84 30.36 -11.16
N ARG A 106 13.23 29.40 -10.31
CA ARG A 106 14.62 29.07 -10.00
C ARG A 106 15.27 28.14 -11.04
N GLY A 107 14.52 27.73 -12.07
CA GLY A 107 14.99 26.86 -13.13
C GLY A 107 14.86 25.37 -12.82
N TYR A 108 14.13 24.99 -11.76
CA TYR A 108 13.83 23.59 -11.48
C TYR A 108 12.70 23.06 -12.36
N ASN A 109 12.77 21.79 -12.73
CA ASN A 109 11.64 21.09 -13.31
C ASN A 109 10.76 20.60 -12.16
N VAL A 110 9.48 20.98 -12.21
CA VAL A 110 8.48 20.62 -11.21
C VAL A 110 7.31 20.00 -11.96
N ILE A 111 6.92 18.80 -11.54
CA ILE A 111 5.82 18.03 -12.11
C ILE A 111 4.94 17.61 -10.94
N GLU A 112 3.64 17.80 -11.04
CA GLU A 112 2.69 17.23 -10.07
C GLU A 112 2.85 15.70 -10.10
N ASP A 113 3.09 15.09 -8.95
CA ASP A 113 3.19 13.63 -8.81
C ASP A 113 1.78 13.05 -9.01
N PHE A 114 1.69 11.92 -9.70
CA PHE A 114 0.42 11.35 -10.11
C PHE A 114 0.39 9.87 -9.78
N GLN A 115 -0.82 9.36 -9.54
CA GLN A 115 -1.02 7.93 -9.36
C GLN A 115 -0.72 7.19 -10.66
N LEU A 116 -0.16 6.00 -10.50
CA LEU A 116 0.11 5.10 -11.61
C LEU A 116 -1.20 4.54 -12.19
N ASP A 117 -1.21 4.29 -13.50
CA ASP A 117 -2.35 3.69 -14.18
C ASP A 117 -2.29 2.17 -13.97
N PHE A 118 -3.23 1.67 -13.17
CA PHE A 118 -3.37 0.25 -12.85
C PHE A 118 -4.45 -0.36 -13.73
N HIS A 119 -4.15 -1.52 -14.28
CA HIS A 119 -5.00 -2.16 -15.26
C HIS A 119 -6.04 -3.03 -14.54
N SER A 120 -7.27 -2.54 -14.40
CA SER A 120 -8.36 -3.27 -13.73
C SER A 120 -8.63 -4.66 -14.33
N GLU A 121 -8.92 -5.64 -13.48
CA GLU A 121 -9.29 -7.03 -13.84
C GLU A 121 -10.78 -7.29 -13.55
N GLU A 122 -11.49 -8.12 -14.36
CA GLU A 122 -12.52 -9.08 -13.88
C GLU A 122 -13.08 -10.10 -14.93
N ASN A 123 -13.72 -11.16 -14.40
CA ASN A 123 -13.80 -12.60 -14.79
C ASN A 123 -14.98 -13.05 -15.70
N ILE A 124 -15.14 -14.27 -16.31
CA ILE A 124 -14.41 -15.31 -17.11
C ILE A 124 -15.46 -16.37 -17.65
N PRO A 125 -15.26 -17.10 -18.78
CA PRO A 125 -15.75 -18.47 -19.02
C PRO A 125 -14.63 -19.51 -19.34
N ASP A 126 -13.96 -20.03 -18.30
CA ASP A 126 -12.86 -21.04 -18.15
C ASP A 126 -11.46 -20.58 -17.65
N ALA A 127 -11.38 -20.19 -16.36
CA ALA A 127 -10.20 -19.74 -15.59
C ALA A 127 -9.15 -20.82 -15.29
N SER A 128 -9.49 -22.10 -15.49
CA SER A 128 -8.76 -23.23 -14.88
C SER A 128 -7.44 -23.60 -15.57
N ARG A 129 -6.96 -22.77 -16.50
CA ARG A 129 -5.92 -23.16 -17.47
C ARG A 129 -4.66 -22.30 -17.49
N ILE A 130 -4.48 -21.31 -16.61
CA ILE A 130 -3.28 -20.45 -16.63
C ILE A 130 -1.99 -21.27 -16.65
N GLY A 131 -1.87 -22.29 -15.78
CA GLY A 131 -0.70 -23.18 -15.77
C GLY A 131 -0.55 -24.04 -17.03
N LYS A 132 -1.64 -24.37 -17.73
CA LYS A 132 -1.60 -25.10 -19.01
C LYS A 132 -1.23 -24.20 -20.18
N ILE A 133 -1.68 -22.95 -20.17
CA ILE A 133 -1.46 -21.96 -21.24
C ILE A 133 -0.03 -21.44 -21.18
N THR A 134 0.42 -21.02 -20.00
CA THR A 134 1.81 -20.58 -19.76
C THR A 134 2.82 -21.73 -19.83
N GLY A 135 2.36 -22.98 -19.76
CA GLY A 135 3.21 -24.17 -19.69
C GLY A 135 3.78 -24.44 -18.30
N ALA A 136 3.40 -23.66 -17.27
CA ALA A 136 3.84 -23.86 -15.90
C ALA A 136 3.52 -25.27 -15.36
N THR A 137 2.36 -25.84 -15.69
CA THR A 137 2.01 -27.22 -15.30
C THR A 137 2.96 -28.24 -15.92
N LEU A 138 3.41 -28.01 -17.15
CA LEU A 138 4.39 -28.87 -17.80
C LEU A 138 5.77 -28.74 -17.15
N ALA A 139 6.16 -27.51 -16.79
CA ALA A 139 7.41 -27.25 -16.08
C ALA A 139 7.42 -27.93 -14.70
N GLU A 140 6.34 -27.77 -13.92
CA GLU A 140 6.15 -28.44 -12.63
C GLU A 140 6.21 -29.96 -12.78
N THR A 141 5.49 -30.53 -13.75
CA THR A 141 5.45 -31.99 -13.99
C THR A 141 6.80 -32.54 -14.42
N ASN A 142 7.50 -31.86 -15.33
CA ASN A 142 8.74 -32.38 -15.93
C ASN A 142 9.99 -32.09 -15.11
N TYR A 143 10.01 -30.99 -14.36
CA TYR A 143 11.20 -30.49 -13.67
C TYR A 143 11.00 -30.29 -12.16
N ASN A 144 9.79 -30.52 -11.63
CA ASN A 144 9.46 -30.30 -10.22
C ASN A 144 9.77 -28.86 -9.76
N VAL A 145 9.49 -27.89 -10.63
CA VAL A 145 9.64 -26.46 -10.37
C VAL A 145 8.27 -25.82 -10.11
N SER A 146 8.11 -25.18 -8.96
CA SER A 146 6.86 -24.57 -8.50
C SER A 146 7.03 -23.13 -8.05
N GLY A 147 8.22 -22.53 -8.27
CA GLY A 147 8.61 -21.24 -7.71
C GLY A 147 9.27 -21.33 -6.32
N LYS A 148 9.36 -22.53 -5.73
CA LYS A 148 9.98 -22.72 -4.42
C LYS A 148 11.39 -22.16 -4.36
N GLY A 149 11.64 -21.29 -3.38
CA GLY A 149 12.94 -20.65 -3.16
C GLY A 149 13.13 -19.34 -3.95
N ILE A 150 12.14 -18.93 -4.74
CA ILE A 150 12.09 -17.63 -5.41
C ILE A 150 11.23 -16.68 -4.59
N THR A 151 11.72 -15.46 -4.41
CA THR A 151 11.02 -14.36 -3.77
C THR A 151 10.75 -13.26 -4.80
N ILE A 152 9.49 -12.86 -4.93
CA ILE A 152 9.02 -11.89 -5.92
C ILE A 152 8.47 -10.67 -5.19
N ALA A 153 8.98 -9.48 -5.52
CA ALA A 153 8.33 -8.24 -5.11
C ALA A 153 7.17 -7.92 -6.05
N ILE A 154 6.01 -7.66 -5.48
CA ILE A 154 4.85 -7.12 -6.20
C ILE A 154 4.80 -5.63 -5.86
N VAL A 155 5.30 -4.81 -6.79
CA VAL A 155 5.32 -3.35 -6.65
C VAL A 155 4.05 -2.82 -7.29
N ASP A 156 3.04 -2.60 -6.46
CA ASP A 156 1.66 -2.42 -6.92
C ASP A 156 0.83 -1.67 -5.85
N THR A 157 -0.50 -1.83 -5.88
CA THR A 157 -1.45 -1.26 -4.93
C THR A 157 -1.38 -1.81 -3.52
N GLY A 158 -0.42 -2.67 -3.21
CA GLY A 158 -0.39 -3.50 -2.01
C GLY A 158 -0.89 -4.91 -2.33
N VAL A 159 -0.95 -5.79 -1.31
CA VAL A 159 -1.53 -7.13 -1.46
C VAL A 159 -2.29 -7.45 -0.20
N ASP A 160 -3.55 -7.87 -0.35
CA ASP A 160 -4.32 -8.44 0.74
C ASP A 160 -4.17 -9.96 0.78
N PHE A 161 -3.42 -10.43 1.78
CA PHE A 161 -3.18 -11.85 2.02
C PHE A 161 -4.30 -12.54 2.81
N SER A 162 -5.43 -11.87 3.05
CA SER A 162 -6.64 -12.49 3.60
C SER A 162 -7.20 -13.60 2.70
N ASN A 163 -6.92 -13.54 1.40
CA ASN A 163 -7.30 -14.58 0.45
C ASN A 163 -6.51 -15.89 0.74
N PRO A 164 -7.19 -16.99 1.13
CA PRO A 164 -6.54 -18.25 1.50
C PRO A 164 -5.65 -18.85 0.42
N ASP A 165 -5.94 -18.56 -0.85
CA ASP A 165 -5.15 -19.07 -1.98
C ASP A 165 -3.73 -18.49 -2.02
N ILE A 166 -3.52 -17.28 -1.50
CA ILE A 166 -2.21 -16.60 -1.52
C ILE A 166 -1.64 -16.34 -0.14
N GLN A 167 -2.40 -16.57 0.94
CA GLN A 167 -2.00 -16.32 2.32
C GLN A 167 -0.62 -16.89 2.68
N ASP A 168 -0.36 -18.14 2.26
CA ASP A 168 0.91 -18.83 2.50
C ASP A 168 2.08 -18.27 1.69
N SER A 169 1.83 -17.46 0.66
CA SER A 169 2.87 -16.92 -0.20
C SER A 169 3.58 -15.72 0.42
N LEU A 170 3.01 -15.05 1.43
CA LEU A 170 3.67 -13.92 2.10
C LEU A 170 5.09 -14.29 2.58
N ALA A 171 6.07 -13.52 2.14
CA ALA A 171 7.46 -13.67 2.51
C ALA A 171 7.66 -13.28 3.98
N ARG A 172 8.49 -14.06 4.67
CA ARG A 172 8.76 -13.88 6.10
C ARG A 172 10.25 -13.95 6.39
N ASP A 173 10.68 -13.21 7.39
CA ASP A 173 12.07 -13.21 7.85
C ASP A 173 12.37 -14.41 8.78
N LYS A 174 13.58 -14.43 9.34
CA LYS A 174 14.02 -15.52 10.25
C LYS A 174 13.27 -15.54 11.59
N ALA A 175 12.66 -14.41 11.99
CA ALA A 175 11.81 -14.30 13.17
C ALA A 175 10.33 -14.56 12.83
N ASN A 176 10.04 -15.02 11.61
CA ASN A 176 8.69 -15.23 11.08
C ASN A 176 7.90 -13.92 10.89
N HIS A 177 8.54 -12.76 10.97
CA HIS A 177 7.87 -11.49 10.71
C HIS A 177 7.59 -11.36 9.21
N PRO A 178 6.40 -10.89 8.81
CA PRO A 178 6.12 -10.48 7.44
C PRO A 178 7.18 -9.53 6.87
N ILE A 179 7.57 -9.73 5.62
CA ILE A 179 8.42 -8.80 4.87
C ILE A 179 7.52 -8.03 3.90
N MET A 180 7.17 -6.80 4.28
CA MET A 180 6.28 -5.92 3.52
C MET A 180 6.80 -4.48 3.60
N ILE A 181 6.70 -3.73 2.50
CA ILE A 181 6.95 -2.28 2.50
C ILE A 181 5.75 -1.52 1.98
N ASP A 182 5.42 -0.45 2.68
CA ASP A 182 4.59 0.61 2.13
C ASP A 182 5.46 1.85 1.90
N ALA A 183 5.80 2.09 0.62
CA ALA A 183 6.61 3.23 0.20
C ALA A 183 5.77 4.51 0.05
N ASP A 184 4.45 4.37 -0.12
CA ASP A 184 3.52 5.51 -0.20
C ASP A 184 3.23 6.11 1.17
N GLY A 185 3.47 5.35 2.23
CA GLY A 185 3.30 5.77 3.60
C GLY A 185 1.84 5.79 4.07
N GLN A 186 0.96 4.99 3.47
CA GLN A 186 -0.48 5.01 3.79
C GLN A 186 -0.85 4.15 5.01
N GLY A 187 -0.05 3.13 5.32
CA GLY A 187 -0.33 2.09 6.30
C GLY A 187 0.14 2.38 7.72
N ILE A 188 0.30 3.65 8.12
CA ILE A 188 0.64 4.00 9.51
C ILE A 188 -0.65 4.02 10.35
N VAL A 189 -0.65 3.35 11.50
CA VAL A 189 -1.74 3.45 12.49
C VAL A 189 -1.21 3.98 13.80
N LEU A 190 -1.77 5.08 14.29
CA LEU A 190 -1.41 5.71 15.56
C LEU A 190 -2.20 5.09 16.72
N THR A 191 -1.53 4.89 17.86
CA THR A 191 -2.11 4.29 19.08
C THR A 191 -1.76 5.14 20.31
N ASN A 192 -1.92 6.46 20.15
CA ASN A 192 -1.46 7.46 21.13
C ASN A 192 -2.45 7.69 22.28
N ALA A 193 -3.72 7.28 22.14
CA ALA A 193 -4.67 7.39 23.24
C ALA A 193 -4.34 6.34 24.30
N THR A 194 -4.23 6.75 25.57
CA THR A 194 -3.77 5.88 26.66
C THR A 194 -4.78 5.82 27.80
N PHE A 195 -4.97 4.63 28.35
CA PHE A 195 -5.96 4.37 29.40
C PHE A 195 -5.29 3.69 30.59
N PHE A 196 -5.39 4.30 31.77
CA PHE A 196 -4.80 3.77 33.00
C PHE A 196 -5.76 2.87 33.75
N ALA A 197 -5.36 1.62 33.99
CA ALA A 197 -6.03 0.70 34.89
C ALA A 197 -5.26 0.54 36.20
N PHE A 198 -5.94 0.72 37.33
CA PHE A 198 -5.40 0.37 38.62
C PHE A 198 -5.55 -1.13 38.89
N VAL A 199 -4.47 -1.87 38.60
CA VAL A 199 -4.35 -3.30 38.86
C VAL A 199 -3.69 -3.51 40.22
N ASP A 200 -4.35 -4.19 41.15
CA ASP A 200 -3.77 -4.51 42.45
C ASP A 200 -2.76 -5.66 42.40
N LYS A 201 -2.09 -5.92 43.53
CA LYS A 201 -1.09 -7.00 43.67
C LYS A 201 -1.64 -8.40 43.36
N ASP A 202 -2.94 -8.60 43.42
CA ASP A 202 -3.61 -9.88 43.17
C ASP A 202 -4.14 -9.96 41.72
N SER A 203 -3.69 -9.04 40.85
CA SER A 203 -4.11 -8.90 39.45
C SER A 203 -5.61 -8.64 39.29
N ILE A 204 -6.16 -7.79 40.16
CA ILE A 204 -7.57 -7.38 40.13
C ILE A 204 -7.66 -5.91 39.73
N ILE A 205 -8.45 -5.60 38.71
CA ILE A 205 -8.77 -4.20 38.36
C ILE A 205 -9.74 -3.63 39.41
N ARG A 206 -9.44 -2.44 39.92
CA ARG A 206 -10.34 -1.71 40.82
C ARG A 206 -10.53 -0.28 40.34
N ASN A 207 -11.71 0.28 40.60
CA ASN A 207 -12.00 1.68 40.30
C ASN A 207 -11.00 2.60 41.00
N TYR A 208 -10.38 3.47 40.22
CA TYR A 208 -9.37 4.40 40.67
C TYR A 208 -10.01 5.75 40.99
N SER A 209 -9.92 6.19 42.24
CA SER A 209 -10.54 7.46 42.71
C SER A 209 -9.58 8.63 42.80
N LYS A 210 -8.30 8.41 42.47
CA LYS A 210 -7.27 9.45 42.43
C LYS A 210 -7.17 10.04 41.02
N PRO A 211 -6.57 11.23 40.87
CA PRO A 211 -6.29 11.78 39.56
C PRO A 211 -5.48 10.79 38.71
N ILE A 212 -5.91 10.64 37.46
CA ILE A 212 -5.21 9.85 36.44
C ILE A 212 -3.77 10.41 36.30
N PRO A 213 -2.75 9.56 36.09
CA PRO A 213 -1.37 10.02 35.89
C PRO A 213 -1.26 11.06 34.76
N GLU A 214 -0.31 11.99 34.90
CA GLU A 214 -0.03 12.99 33.87
C GLU A 214 0.37 12.32 32.54
N GLY A 215 -0.16 12.83 31.42
CA GLY A 215 0.11 12.31 30.09
C GLY A 215 -0.76 11.11 29.66
N ILE A 216 -1.70 10.67 30.49
CA ILE A 216 -2.67 9.62 30.15
C ILE A 216 -3.99 10.25 29.69
N THR A 217 -4.62 9.68 28.65
CA THR A 217 -5.87 10.18 28.07
C THR A 217 -7.07 9.99 28.99
N SER A 218 -7.28 8.78 29.51
CA SER A 218 -8.43 8.45 30.36
C SER A 218 -8.15 7.25 31.28
N GLY A 219 -9.18 6.79 32.00
CA GLY A 219 -9.12 5.67 32.92
C GLY A 219 -9.77 4.40 32.40
N VAL A 220 -9.52 3.31 33.11
CA VAL A 220 -10.28 2.06 33.00
C VAL A 220 -11.17 1.93 34.23
N TYR A 221 -12.43 1.55 34.03
CA TYR A 221 -13.39 1.38 35.13
C TYR A 221 -14.08 0.01 35.09
N GLN A 222 -14.50 -0.41 36.27
CA GLN A 222 -15.30 -1.60 36.50
C GLN A 222 -16.78 -1.23 36.63
N SER A 223 -17.62 -1.93 35.87
CA SER A 223 -19.07 -1.91 35.99
C SER A 223 -19.61 -3.31 36.33
N LYS A 224 -20.94 -3.45 36.40
CA LYS A 224 -21.59 -4.78 36.52
C LYS A 224 -21.51 -5.59 35.23
N ARG A 225 -21.23 -4.95 34.10
CA ARG A 225 -21.21 -5.57 32.76
C ARG A 225 -19.81 -5.96 32.30
N GLY A 226 -18.77 -5.56 33.03
CA GLY A 226 -17.39 -5.80 32.61
C GLY A 226 -16.43 -4.69 33.05
N ILE A 227 -15.27 -4.69 32.39
CA ILE A 227 -14.21 -3.70 32.50
C ILE A 227 -14.15 -2.92 31.20
N PHE A 228 -14.14 -1.60 31.28
CA PHE A 228 -14.28 -0.71 30.13
C PHE A 228 -13.20 0.36 30.10
N LEU A 229 -12.77 0.74 28.90
CA LEU A 229 -12.09 2.01 28.65
C LEU A 229 -13.11 3.14 28.79
N ASP A 230 -12.84 4.13 29.63
CA ASP A 230 -13.71 5.32 29.81
C ASP A 230 -13.50 6.29 28.65
N ILE A 231 -14.26 6.09 27.57
CA ILE A 231 -14.16 6.85 26.32
C ILE A 231 -15.20 7.97 26.28
N SER A 232 -16.43 7.66 26.71
CA SER A 232 -17.57 8.58 26.67
C SER A 232 -17.36 9.83 27.52
N GLN A 233 -16.63 9.73 28.65
CA GLN A 233 -16.25 10.83 29.53
C GLN A 233 -17.41 11.79 29.85
N ASP A 234 -18.52 11.25 30.37
CA ASP A 234 -19.77 11.98 30.65
C ASP A 234 -20.37 12.70 29.42
N GLY A 235 -20.22 12.10 28.23
CA GLY A 235 -20.73 12.62 26.96
C GLY A 235 -19.84 13.67 26.29
N LYS A 236 -18.61 13.87 26.78
CA LYS A 236 -17.61 14.72 26.10
C LYS A 236 -16.89 13.99 24.97
N GLY A 237 -16.85 12.67 25.03
CA GLY A 237 -16.04 11.83 24.17
C GLY A 237 -14.54 11.98 24.43
N THR A 238 -13.78 11.09 23.81
CA THR A 238 -12.32 11.07 23.87
C THR A 238 -11.75 11.40 22.50
N ASN A 239 -10.94 12.45 22.43
CA ASN A 239 -10.21 12.79 21.21
C ASN A 239 -9.04 11.85 21.01
N VAL A 240 -8.92 11.29 19.80
CA VAL A 240 -7.83 10.42 19.39
C VAL A 240 -7.19 10.96 18.11
N PRO A 241 -5.85 11.05 18.04
CA PRO A 241 -5.17 11.38 16.79
C PRO A 241 -5.22 10.18 15.84
N ILE A 242 -5.58 10.43 14.60
CA ILE A 242 -5.78 9.43 13.55
C ILE A 242 -4.87 9.79 12.37
N TYR A 243 -4.15 8.79 11.87
CA TYR A 243 -3.38 8.95 10.65
C TYR A 243 -4.31 8.96 9.43
N ASN A 244 -4.12 9.93 8.54
CA ASN A 244 -4.90 10.03 7.32
C ASN A 244 -4.23 9.23 6.19
N SER A 245 -4.64 7.99 5.98
CA SER A 245 -4.12 7.14 4.90
C SER A 245 -4.41 7.70 3.50
N PHE A 246 -5.35 8.64 3.37
CA PHE A 246 -5.72 9.29 2.12
C PHE A 246 -4.89 10.54 1.83
N PHE A 247 -4.05 11.01 2.76
CA PHE A 247 -3.27 12.21 2.54
C PHE A 247 -2.17 11.97 1.48
N PRO A 248 -1.93 12.92 0.55
CA PRO A 248 -2.59 14.21 0.37
C PRO A 248 -3.66 14.19 -0.72
N GLN A 249 -4.24 13.04 -1.07
CA GLN A 249 -5.37 12.99 -2.03
C GLN A 249 -6.62 13.58 -1.39
N ALA A 250 -6.89 13.21 -0.14
CA ALA A 250 -8.01 13.74 0.63
C ALA A 250 -7.55 14.15 2.02
N GLY A 251 -8.17 15.21 2.54
CA GLY A 251 -7.86 15.76 3.86
C GLY A 251 -6.82 16.86 3.84
N SER A 252 -6.93 17.80 4.78
CA SER A 252 -6.03 18.96 4.89
C SER A 252 -4.70 18.67 5.60
N ALA A 253 -4.51 17.48 6.19
CA ALA A 253 -3.30 17.09 6.91
C ALA A 253 -3.10 15.56 6.95
N ALA A 254 -1.87 15.15 7.27
CA ALA A 254 -1.51 13.73 7.48
C ALA A 254 -2.04 13.15 8.81
N ILE A 255 -2.41 14.00 9.76
CA ILE A 255 -3.04 13.61 11.03
C ILE A 255 -4.26 14.50 11.25
N PHE A 256 -5.35 13.91 11.72
CA PHE A 256 -6.51 14.64 12.24
C PHE A 256 -6.96 14.06 13.57
N ASN A 257 -7.84 14.78 14.27
CA ASN A 257 -8.44 14.27 15.50
C ASN A 257 -9.83 13.72 15.20
N GLY A 258 -10.09 12.49 15.63
CA GLY A 258 -11.43 11.92 15.73
C GLY A 258 -11.92 11.96 17.19
N THR A 259 -13.23 12.00 17.38
CA THR A 259 -13.87 11.90 18.71
C THR A 259 -14.57 10.56 18.82
N LEU A 260 -14.19 9.76 19.81
CA LEU A 260 -14.88 8.52 20.18
C LEU A 260 -15.84 8.82 21.33
N ASP A 261 -17.06 8.28 21.30
CA ASP A 261 -18.11 8.59 22.28
C ASP A 261 -18.61 7.37 23.06
N THR A 262 -18.17 6.16 22.68
CA THR A 262 -18.67 4.90 23.23
C THR A 262 -17.58 4.14 23.99
N ASP A 263 -17.88 3.75 25.23
CA ASP A 263 -16.97 2.97 26.07
C ASP A 263 -16.74 1.56 25.50
N MET A 264 -15.47 1.16 25.39
CA MET A 264 -15.08 -0.13 24.82
C MET A 264 -14.73 -1.15 25.90
N LYS A 265 -15.25 -2.37 25.79
CA LYS A 265 -15.06 -3.45 26.77
C LYS A 265 -13.71 -4.15 26.56
N ILE A 266 -13.02 -4.40 27.68
CA ILE A 266 -11.72 -5.10 27.72
C ILE A 266 -11.70 -6.28 28.71
N GLY A 267 -12.84 -6.59 29.34
CA GLY A 267 -12.96 -7.74 30.24
C GLY A 267 -14.37 -7.99 30.72
N ASP A 268 -14.71 -9.25 30.98
CA ASP A 268 -15.99 -9.67 31.54
C ASP A 268 -16.12 -9.37 33.03
N ASN A 269 -14.99 -9.39 33.75
CA ASN A 269 -14.96 -9.07 35.17
C ASN A 269 -13.55 -8.62 35.60
N ASN A 270 -13.40 -8.21 36.86
CA ASN A 270 -12.14 -7.67 37.35
C ASN A 270 -10.99 -8.67 37.50
N ARG A 271 -11.19 -9.94 37.18
CA ARG A 271 -10.15 -10.99 37.11
C ARG A 271 -9.99 -11.59 35.71
N ASP A 272 -11.00 -11.39 34.86
CA ASP A 272 -11.05 -11.91 33.50
C ASP A 272 -11.15 -10.72 32.53
N TYR A 273 -9.98 -10.29 32.08
CA TYR A 273 -9.78 -9.11 31.26
C TYR A 273 -8.46 -9.24 30.49
N ILE A 274 -8.35 -8.49 29.40
CA ILE A 274 -7.15 -8.38 28.57
C ILE A 274 -6.02 -7.79 29.41
N LYS A 275 -4.90 -8.49 29.61
CA LYS A 275 -3.87 -8.07 30.57
C LYS A 275 -2.83 -7.16 29.93
N SER A 276 -2.74 -5.92 30.43
CA SER A 276 -1.53 -5.07 30.29
C SER A 276 -0.59 -5.27 31.49
N LYS A 277 0.72 -5.39 31.25
CA LYS A 277 1.73 -5.53 32.31
C LYS A 277 2.05 -4.22 33.02
N SER A 278 2.00 -3.09 32.31
CA SER A 278 2.14 -1.76 32.92
C SER A 278 0.84 -1.25 33.55
N GLY A 279 -0.31 -1.83 33.19
CA GLY A 279 -1.61 -1.27 33.49
C GLY A 279 -1.98 -0.09 32.58
N ILE A 280 -1.23 0.14 31.50
CA ILE A 280 -1.51 1.17 30.49
C ILE A 280 -1.93 0.49 29.19
N TYR A 281 -3.19 0.69 28.82
CA TYR A 281 -3.73 0.29 27.53
C TYR A 281 -3.54 1.43 26.54
N ARG A 282 -3.24 1.09 25.29
CA ARG A 282 -3.20 2.04 24.19
C ARG A 282 -4.34 1.76 23.23
N LEU A 283 -4.94 2.82 22.70
CA LEU A 283 -6.03 2.75 21.75
C LEU A 283 -5.65 3.57 20.51
N GLY A 284 -5.94 3.02 19.36
CA GLY A 284 -5.79 3.66 18.05
C GLY A 284 -6.99 3.40 17.17
N ILE A 285 -7.10 4.20 16.11
CA ILE A 285 -8.09 4.00 15.05
C ILE A 285 -7.32 3.81 13.74
N MET A 286 -7.49 2.66 13.13
CA MET A 286 -7.12 2.45 11.73
C MET A 286 -8.22 3.07 10.87
N TYR A 287 -7.88 4.05 10.04
CA TYR A 287 -8.81 4.78 9.19
C TYR A 287 -8.31 4.72 7.75
N GLN A 288 -8.96 3.89 6.94
CA GLN A 288 -8.48 3.51 5.60
C GLN A 288 -9.65 3.24 4.64
N GLY A 289 -9.41 2.91 3.38
CA GLY A 289 -10.46 2.65 2.39
C GLY A 289 -10.04 2.95 0.95
N GLY A 290 -10.95 2.73 0.00
CA GLY A 290 -10.74 3.05 -1.42
C GLY A 290 -11.61 4.23 -1.86
N LEU A 291 -11.02 5.26 -2.47
CA LEU A 291 -11.72 6.49 -2.90
C LEU A 291 -12.57 6.32 -4.18
N SER A 292 -12.50 5.17 -4.84
CA SER A 292 -13.16 4.88 -6.12
C SER A 292 -13.56 3.42 -6.20
N GLY A 293 -14.53 3.11 -7.07
CA GLY A 293 -15.08 1.76 -7.25
C GLY A 293 -16.43 1.54 -6.54
N PRO A 294 -17.09 0.40 -6.81
CA PRO A 294 -18.41 0.09 -6.27
C PRO A 294 -18.43 -0.06 -4.74
N ASP A 295 -17.30 -0.43 -4.12
CA ASP A 295 -17.13 -0.58 -2.67
C ASP A 295 -16.40 0.60 -2.02
N SER A 296 -16.44 1.77 -2.65
CA SER A 296 -15.79 2.99 -2.18
C SER A 296 -16.44 3.51 -0.88
N ARG A 297 -15.87 3.10 0.25
CA ARG A 297 -16.23 3.57 1.60
C ARG A 297 -15.01 3.50 2.54
N VAL A 298 -15.06 4.25 3.63
CA VAL A 298 -14.05 4.11 4.69
C VAL A 298 -14.25 2.84 5.49
N GLN A 299 -13.12 2.27 5.91
CA GLN A 299 -12.98 1.17 6.82
C GLN A 299 -12.32 1.69 8.10
N VAL A 300 -13.03 1.58 9.21
CA VAL A 300 -12.61 2.14 10.50
C VAL A 300 -12.50 1.01 11.52
N VAL A 301 -11.30 0.73 12.01
CA VAL A 301 -11.04 -0.36 12.97
C VAL A 301 -10.48 0.21 14.27
N PRO A 302 -11.20 0.10 15.40
CA PRO A 302 -10.62 0.32 16.73
C PRO A 302 -9.54 -0.71 17.04
N ILE A 303 -8.42 -0.27 17.59
CA ILE A 303 -7.28 -1.15 17.90
C ILE A 303 -6.85 -0.94 19.34
N LEU A 304 -6.98 -1.98 20.17
CA LEU A 304 -6.37 -2.03 21.49
C LEU A 304 -4.95 -2.59 21.37
N PHE A 305 -3.96 -1.85 21.88
CA PHE A 305 -2.57 -2.28 21.91
C PHE A 305 -2.10 -2.48 23.35
N VAL A 306 -1.59 -3.67 23.68
CA VAL A 306 -1.16 -4.02 25.03
C VAL A 306 0.27 -4.56 25.09
N ASP A 307 0.92 -4.28 26.21
CA ASP A 307 2.22 -4.79 26.61
C ASP A 307 2.07 -6.11 27.38
N SER A 308 1.67 -7.16 26.67
CA SER A 308 1.23 -8.42 27.27
C SER A 308 2.34 -9.16 28.03
N ASN A 309 3.61 -8.98 27.62
CA ASN A 309 4.75 -9.70 28.17
C ASN A 309 5.62 -8.86 29.11
N VAL A 310 6.02 -7.66 28.67
CA VAL A 310 6.98 -6.79 29.37
C VAL A 310 6.38 -5.39 29.52
N ALA A 311 6.29 -4.90 30.75
CA ALA A 311 5.71 -3.58 31.03
C ALA A 311 6.41 -2.48 30.23
N GLY A 312 5.63 -1.68 29.48
CA GLY A 312 6.12 -0.62 28.61
C GLY A 312 6.72 -1.10 27.28
N LYS A 313 6.57 -2.38 26.93
CA LYS A 313 6.92 -2.91 25.61
C LYS A 313 5.71 -3.57 24.98
N TYR A 314 5.09 -2.84 24.06
CA TYR A 314 3.84 -3.22 23.42
C TYR A 314 4.10 -4.29 22.36
N ASP A 315 3.30 -5.36 22.39
CA ASP A 315 3.56 -6.56 21.58
C ASP A 315 2.30 -7.27 21.05
N THR A 316 1.11 -6.94 21.56
CA THR A 316 -0.14 -7.61 21.21
C THR A 316 -1.21 -6.59 20.81
N LEU A 317 -1.60 -6.61 19.54
CA LEU A 317 -2.69 -5.80 18.99
C LEU A 317 -3.99 -6.60 19.06
N ILE A 318 -5.11 -5.95 19.34
CA ILE A 318 -6.43 -6.57 19.40
C ILE A 318 -7.37 -5.64 18.63
N PRO A 319 -7.62 -5.92 17.34
CA PRO A 319 -8.53 -5.15 16.51
C PRO A 319 -9.98 -5.53 16.81
N ASP A 320 -10.86 -4.54 16.92
CA ASP A 320 -12.33 -4.74 17.03
C ASP A 320 -12.92 -4.84 15.62
N LEU A 321 -12.82 -6.04 15.05
CA LEU A 321 -13.25 -6.34 13.68
C LEU A 321 -14.75 -6.60 13.60
N SER A 322 -15.39 -7.09 14.66
CA SER A 322 -16.85 -7.24 14.72
C SER A 322 -17.54 -5.87 14.66
N THR A 323 -17.11 -4.89 15.46
CA THR A 323 -17.62 -3.50 15.38
C THR A 323 -17.32 -2.89 14.01
N SER A 324 -16.11 -3.12 13.49
CA SER A 324 -15.69 -2.57 12.20
C SER A 324 -16.49 -3.13 11.02
N TRP A 325 -16.83 -4.42 11.05
CA TRP A 325 -17.71 -5.06 10.07
C TRP A 325 -19.12 -4.47 10.09
N GLU A 326 -19.71 -4.30 11.28
CA GLU A 326 -21.03 -3.68 11.43
C GLU A 326 -21.05 -2.25 10.90
N ASP A 327 -19.97 -1.47 11.08
CA ASP A 327 -19.89 -0.12 10.52
C ASP A 327 -19.74 -0.15 9.01
N PHE A 328 -18.88 -1.02 8.48
CA PHE A 328 -18.60 -1.10 7.05
C PHE A 328 -19.83 -1.53 6.23
N THR A 329 -20.62 -2.46 6.78
CA THR A 329 -21.82 -3.03 6.13
C THR A 329 -23.11 -2.29 6.47
N ARG A 330 -23.08 -1.27 7.33
CA ARG A 330 -24.29 -0.52 7.74
C ARG A 330 -25.08 0.07 6.57
N PHE A 331 -24.40 0.37 5.46
CA PHE A 331 -25.01 0.93 4.25
C PHE A 331 -25.79 -0.11 3.44
N ASP A 332 -25.53 -1.39 3.67
CA ASP A 332 -26.14 -2.53 2.98
C ASP A 332 -27.34 -3.11 3.77
N LEU A 333 -27.62 -2.57 4.97
CA LEU A 333 -28.72 -2.99 5.84
C LEU A 333 -30.10 -2.66 5.25
N GLU A 334 -31.11 -3.48 5.57
CA GLU A 334 -32.48 -3.22 5.14
C GLU A 334 -33.09 -1.99 5.84
N SER A 335 -34.07 -1.36 5.20
CA SER A 335 -34.73 -0.16 5.74
C SER A 335 -35.35 -0.43 7.13
N GLY A 336 -34.85 0.28 8.14
CA GLY A 336 -35.29 0.15 9.54
C GLY A 336 -34.42 -0.76 10.40
N GLU A 337 -33.43 -1.44 9.80
CA GLU A 337 -32.37 -2.11 10.55
C GLU A 337 -31.30 -1.10 11.01
N THR A 338 -30.65 -1.41 12.13
CA THR A 338 -29.55 -0.61 12.68
C THR A 338 -28.36 -1.52 12.92
N PRO A 339 -27.13 -1.05 12.64
CA PRO A 339 -25.92 -1.81 12.93
C PRO A 339 -25.82 -2.13 14.42
N LYS A 340 -25.28 -3.30 14.76
CA LYS A 340 -25.23 -3.83 16.12
C LYS A 340 -23.80 -3.84 16.66
N TYR A 341 -23.25 -2.65 16.84
CA TYR A 341 -21.94 -2.49 17.47
C TYR A 341 -21.90 -3.11 18.87
N ASP A 342 -20.87 -3.90 19.15
CA ASP A 342 -20.60 -4.49 20.47
C ASP A 342 -19.53 -3.73 21.25
N PHE A 343 -18.58 -3.08 20.54
CA PHE A 343 -17.44 -2.36 21.09
C PHE A 343 -16.70 -3.20 22.14
N ASP A 344 -16.45 -4.46 21.82
CA ASP A 344 -15.90 -5.46 22.74
C ASP A 344 -14.58 -6.04 22.19
N PHE A 345 -13.48 -5.82 22.90
CA PHE A 345 -12.19 -6.42 22.52
C PHE A 345 -12.03 -7.86 23.05
N THR A 346 -12.98 -8.37 23.85
CA THR A 346 -12.81 -9.65 24.57
C THR A 346 -13.13 -10.90 23.76
N ASP A 347 -13.90 -10.75 22.69
CA ASP A 347 -14.20 -11.77 21.69
C ASP A 347 -13.26 -11.70 20.47
N GLU A 348 -12.39 -10.71 20.43
CA GLU A 348 -11.47 -10.48 19.33
C GLU A 348 -10.19 -11.32 19.39
N LYS A 349 -9.64 -11.62 18.21
CA LYS A 349 -8.41 -12.42 18.08
C LYS A 349 -7.17 -11.53 18.21
N PRO A 350 -6.28 -11.78 19.20
CA PRO A 350 -5.05 -11.01 19.33
C PRO A 350 -4.06 -11.30 18.19
N ILE A 351 -3.41 -10.22 17.73
CA ILE A 351 -2.40 -10.22 16.69
C ILE A 351 -1.03 -9.97 17.33
N ILE A 352 -0.13 -10.94 17.17
CA ILE A 352 1.27 -10.87 17.63
C ILE A 352 2.18 -11.04 16.42
N LEU A 353 3.10 -10.11 16.23
CA LEU A 353 4.04 -10.14 15.11
C LEU A 353 4.94 -11.39 15.21
N GLY A 354 5.04 -12.15 14.11
CA GLY A 354 5.79 -13.40 14.05
C GLY A 354 5.01 -14.64 14.45
N SER A 355 3.74 -14.51 14.83
CA SER A 355 2.86 -15.65 15.14
C SER A 355 2.46 -16.46 13.91
N GLY A 356 2.50 -15.85 12.72
CA GLY A 356 1.92 -16.42 11.49
C GLY A 356 0.46 -16.00 11.24
N ASN A 357 -0.18 -15.33 12.21
CA ASN A 357 -1.58 -14.91 12.17
C ASN A 357 -1.70 -13.39 12.18
N GLU A 358 -0.97 -12.70 11.32
CA GLU A 358 -0.94 -11.23 11.27
C GLU A 358 -2.03 -10.62 10.38
N PHE A 359 -2.96 -11.41 9.87
CA PHE A 359 -4.06 -10.96 9.01
C PHE A 359 -5.25 -10.51 9.84
N LEU A 360 -5.78 -9.33 9.51
CA LEU A 360 -6.93 -8.73 10.15
C LEU A 360 -8.19 -9.22 9.42
N VAL A 361 -8.63 -10.43 9.75
CA VAL A 361 -9.72 -11.12 9.05
C VAL A 361 -10.86 -11.48 9.97
N TYR A 362 -12.09 -11.34 9.48
CA TYR A 362 -13.31 -11.64 10.21
C TYR A 362 -14.26 -12.49 9.35
N ASP A 363 -14.76 -13.55 9.98
CA ASP A 363 -15.75 -14.49 9.44
C ASP A 363 -17.03 -14.22 10.24
N SER A 364 -17.96 -13.49 9.62
CA SER A 364 -19.12 -12.91 10.30
C SER A 364 -20.20 -13.95 10.62
N ASN A 365 -20.18 -15.09 9.92
CA ASN A 365 -21.20 -16.13 10.01
C ASN A 365 -20.66 -17.50 10.46
N GLU A 366 -19.36 -17.57 10.75
CA GLU A 366 -18.63 -18.76 11.19
C GLU A 366 -18.69 -19.94 10.18
N ASP A 367 -18.84 -19.65 8.88
CA ASP A 367 -18.86 -20.69 7.84
C ASP A 367 -17.46 -21.16 7.39
N GLY A 368 -16.41 -20.54 7.94
CA GLY A 368 -15.01 -20.80 7.63
C GLY A 368 -14.48 -19.98 6.46
N LYS A 369 -15.26 -19.05 5.90
CA LYS A 369 -14.82 -18.09 4.90
C LYS A 369 -14.66 -16.72 5.53
N ILE A 370 -13.65 -16.00 5.07
CA ILE A 370 -13.43 -14.63 5.49
C ILE A 370 -14.39 -13.73 4.71
N ASP A 371 -15.26 -13.04 5.44
CA ASP A 371 -16.20 -12.06 4.88
C ASP A 371 -15.59 -10.65 4.84
N TYR A 372 -14.60 -10.40 5.69
CA TYR A 372 -14.05 -9.08 5.92
C TYR A 372 -12.54 -9.11 6.18
N SER A 373 -11.83 -8.18 5.55
CA SER A 373 -10.38 -8.00 5.72
C SER A 373 -10.04 -6.53 5.91
N ALA A 374 -9.21 -6.24 6.91
CA ALA A 374 -8.62 -4.92 7.14
C ALA A 374 -7.10 -4.89 6.86
N GLY A 375 -6.59 -5.91 6.16
CA GLY A 375 -5.19 -6.01 5.74
C GLY A 375 -4.31 -6.86 6.67
N ALA A 376 -3.00 -6.65 6.58
CA ALA A 376 -2.00 -7.45 7.29
C ALA A 376 -1.06 -6.58 8.14
N VAL A 377 -0.95 -6.89 9.43
CA VAL A 377 0.01 -6.25 10.34
C VAL A 377 1.43 -6.69 10.00
N GLY A 378 2.39 -5.78 10.14
CA GLY A 378 3.81 -6.10 9.98
C GLY A 378 4.51 -5.32 8.87
N ALA A 379 3.83 -4.35 8.26
CA ALA A 379 4.42 -3.55 7.19
C ALA A 379 5.44 -2.56 7.74
N LYS A 380 6.60 -2.45 7.07
CA LYS A 380 7.48 -1.30 7.27
C LYS A 380 6.98 -0.16 6.40
N VAL A 381 6.64 0.95 7.03
CA VAL A 381 5.99 2.06 6.33
C VAL A 381 6.96 3.22 6.25
N LEU A 382 7.11 3.80 5.07
CA LEU A 382 7.90 5.01 4.90
C LEU A 382 7.14 6.19 5.51
N ASP A 383 7.69 6.82 6.55
CA ASP A 383 7.11 8.03 7.16
C ASP A 383 7.34 9.23 6.24
N VAL A 384 6.59 9.27 5.16
CA VAL A 384 6.73 10.25 4.07
C VAL A 384 6.34 11.67 4.52
N TYR A 385 5.58 11.79 5.61
CA TYR A 385 5.10 13.07 6.14
C TYR A 385 5.76 13.47 7.47
N GLY A 386 6.70 12.66 7.97
CA GLY A 386 7.42 12.93 9.23
C GLY A 386 6.54 12.92 10.48
N VAL A 387 5.44 12.17 10.46
CA VAL A 387 4.43 12.11 11.53
C VAL A 387 4.99 11.52 12.82
N ILE A 388 5.83 10.49 12.71
CA ILE A 388 6.33 9.76 13.87
C ILE A 388 7.57 10.43 14.49
N GLN A 389 8.32 11.23 13.71
CA GLN A 389 9.62 11.76 14.12
C GLN A 389 9.58 12.98 15.08
N ASN A 390 8.76 12.93 16.12
CA ASN A 390 8.77 13.92 17.20
C ASN A 390 9.69 13.58 18.40
N LYS A 391 10.41 12.45 18.38
CA LYS A 391 11.45 12.15 19.40
C LYS A 391 12.84 12.55 18.91
N LYS A 392 13.19 13.81 19.21
CA LYS A 392 14.44 14.50 18.82
C LYS A 392 14.60 14.59 17.31
N ILE A 393 13.96 15.62 16.75
CA ILE A 393 14.54 16.38 15.65
C ILE A 393 15.95 16.80 16.14
N LYS A 394 16.99 15.99 15.88
CA LYS A 394 18.28 16.59 15.58
C LYS A 394 18.07 17.21 14.22
N VAL A 395 17.50 18.40 14.25
CA VAL A 395 17.83 19.42 13.27
C VAL A 395 19.34 19.41 13.28
N ASP A 396 19.96 18.84 12.27
CA ASP A 396 21.32 19.25 11.99
C ASP A 396 21.22 20.77 11.83
N GLU A 397 21.85 21.51 12.75
CA GLU A 397 21.85 22.99 12.76
C GLU A 397 22.36 23.57 11.43
N THR A 398 22.87 22.70 10.55
CA THR A 398 23.37 22.99 9.22
C THR A 398 22.40 22.64 8.07
N VAL A 399 21.36 21.78 8.21
CA VAL A 399 20.60 21.32 7.02
C VAL A 399 19.09 20.97 7.17
N ASN A 400 18.55 20.74 8.37
CA ASN A 400 17.09 20.66 8.63
C ASN A 400 16.17 19.92 7.59
N ALA A 401 16.60 18.82 6.97
CA ALA A 401 15.82 18.07 5.95
C ALA A 401 14.82 17.04 6.56
N ILE A 402 13.62 16.87 5.99
CA ILE A 402 12.71 15.75 6.31
C ILE A 402 13.04 14.57 5.39
N ASN A 403 14.01 13.71 5.72
CA ASN A 403 14.19 12.47 4.97
C ASN A 403 13.21 11.42 5.50
N GLY A 404 12.31 10.96 4.63
CA GLY A 404 11.32 9.93 4.89
C GLY A 404 11.99 8.72 5.48
N THR A 405 11.56 8.35 6.68
CA THR A 405 12.22 7.29 7.45
C THR A 405 11.40 6.04 7.39
N LEU A 406 12.03 4.94 6.98
CA LEU A 406 11.38 3.64 6.97
C LEU A 406 11.16 3.18 8.41
N LEU A 407 9.91 3.21 8.85
CA LEU A 407 9.52 2.83 10.20
C LEU A 407 9.62 1.31 10.39
N PRO A 408 9.92 0.85 11.61
CA PRO A 408 9.72 -0.56 11.94
C PRO A 408 8.23 -0.94 11.83
N ALA A 409 7.98 -2.25 11.71
CA ALA A 409 6.62 -2.79 11.65
C ALA A 409 5.76 -2.43 12.87
N ILE A 410 6.37 -2.36 14.05
CA ILE A 410 5.75 -2.02 15.32
C ILE A 410 6.72 -1.15 16.11
N ASP A 411 6.22 -0.07 16.72
CA ASP A 411 6.96 0.67 17.73
C ASP A 411 6.96 -0.06 19.07
N PRO A 412 8.11 -0.40 19.65
CA PRO A 412 8.16 -1.04 20.96
C PRO A 412 7.53 -0.21 22.08
N ASP A 413 7.51 1.12 21.97
CA ASP A 413 6.83 1.98 22.97
C ASP A 413 5.31 2.05 22.75
N GLY A 414 4.83 1.47 21.64
CA GLY A 414 3.42 1.35 21.30
C GLY A 414 2.82 2.60 20.67
N GLU A 415 3.58 3.54 20.11
CA GLU A 415 3.00 4.76 19.53
C GLU A 415 2.35 4.51 18.16
N PHE A 416 2.85 3.54 17.40
CA PHE A 416 2.30 3.19 16.10
C PHE A 416 2.61 1.74 15.71
N PHE A 417 1.94 1.26 14.68
CA PHE A 417 2.29 0.06 13.93
C PHE A 417 1.98 0.24 12.44
N GLY A 418 2.55 -0.63 11.61
CA GLY A 418 2.35 -0.62 10.16
C GLY A 418 1.46 -1.76 9.67
N VAL A 419 0.55 -1.44 8.76
CA VAL A 419 -0.37 -2.36 8.07
C VAL A 419 -0.15 -2.32 6.56
N MET A 420 -0.31 -3.46 5.89
CA MET A 420 -0.38 -3.57 4.43
C MET A 420 -1.83 -3.78 4.00
N THR A 421 -2.31 -2.99 3.03
CA THR A 421 -3.67 -3.06 2.50
C THR A 421 -3.70 -2.91 0.99
N ASP A 422 -4.74 -3.47 0.37
CA ASP A 422 -5.01 -3.38 -1.05
C ASP A 422 -6.49 -3.13 -1.35
N PHE A 423 -6.96 -1.90 -1.13
CA PHE A 423 -8.35 -1.51 -1.40
C PHE A 423 -8.72 -1.51 -2.87
N MET A 424 -7.74 -1.52 -3.77
CA MET A 424 -7.99 -1.56 -5.21
C MET A 424 -8.02 -2.99 -5.74
N GLY A 425 -7.46 -3.95 -4.99
CA GLY A 425 -7.44 -5.38 -5.32
C GLY A 425 -6.46 -5.80 -6.42
N HIS A 426 -5.82 -4.85 -7.12
CA HIS A 426 -5.02 -5.13 -8.31
C HIS A 426 -3.71 -5.87 -7.99
N GLY A 427 -2.99 -5.47 -6.94
CA GLY A 427 -1.81 -6.20 -6.49
C GLY A 427 -2.17 -7.58 -5.94
N THR A 428 -3.36 -7.74 -5.34
CA THR A 428 -3.92 -9.03 -4.90
C THR A 428 -4.24 -9.95 -6.09
N GLY A 429 -4.85 -9.42 -7.15
CA GLY A 429 -5.10 -10.12 -8.42
C GLY A 429 -3.79 -10.57 -9.09
N SER A 430 -2.85 -9.63 -9.24
CA SER A 430 -1.49 -9.89 -9.75
C SER A 430 -0.79 -11.00 -8.95
N THR A 431 -0.88 -10.95 -7.62
CA THR A 431 -0.31 -11.96 -6.73
C THR A 431 -0.98 -13.33 -6.92
N SER A 432 -2.30 -13.36 -7.09
CA SER A 432 -3.08 -14.59 -7.27
C SER A 432 -2.69 -15.33 -8.56
N SER A 433 -2.50 -14.59 -9.65
CA SER A 433 -2.02 -15.15 -10.93
C SER A 433 -0.64 -15.81 -10.82
N ILE A 434 0.20 -15.34 -9.89
CA ILE A 434 1.54 -15.88 -9.66
C ILE A 434 1.50 -17.01 -8.63
N ALA A 435 1.04 -16.75 -7.41
CA ALA A 435 1.34 -17.57 -6.25
C ALA A 435 0.12 -18.29 -5.66
N SER A 436 -1.06 -18.21 -6.29
CA SER A 436 -2.22 -18.95 -5.80
C SER A 436 -1.93 -20.46 -5.68
N LYS A 437 -2.22 -21.01 -4.51
CA LYS A 437 -2.18 -22.45 -4.24
C LYS A 437 -3.32 -23.20 -4.91
N GLY A 438 -4.42 -22.51 -5.23
CA GLY A 438 -5.66 -23.15 -5.63
C GLY A 438 -6.21 -24.05 -4.53
N ILE A 439 -6.50 -23.48 -3.37
CA ILE A 439 -7.13 -24.16 -2.24
C ILE A 439 -8.64 -23.97 -2.31
N GLN A 440 -9.09 -22.76 -2.66
CA GLN A 440 -10.49 -22.38 -2.69
C GLN A 440 -11.20 -22.87 -3.96
N GLU A 441 -12.47 -23.23 -3.78
CA GLU A 441 -13.38 -23.62 -4.85
C GLU A 441 -14.34 -22.49 -5.17
N TYR A 442 -14.28 -21.99 -6.40
CA TYR A 442 -15.09 -20.87 -6.88
C TYR A 442 -16.22 -21.34 -7.78
N ASP A 443 -17.43 -20.84 -7.57
CA ASP A 443 -18.54 -20.95 -8.52
C ASP A 443 -18.49 -19.76 -9.49
N ILE A 444 -17.68 -19.92 -10.55
CA ILE A 444 -17.34 -18.82 -11.47
C ILE A 444 -18.45 -18.62 -12.53
N TYR A 445 -19.20 -19.66 -12.88
CA TYR A 445 -20.18 -19.62 -13.99
C TYR A 445 -21.62 -19.69 -13.52
N ASN A 446 -21.85 -19.47 -12.22
CA ASN A 446 -23.16 -19.61 -11.59
C ASN A 446 -23.83 -20.93 -12.01
N ASN A 447 -23.03 -21.99 -12.05
CA ASN A 447 -23.43 -23.32 -12.45
C ASN A 447 -22.97 -24.30 -11.38
N THR A 448 -23.50 -25.51 -11.37
CA THR A 448 -23.22 -26.46 -10.27
C THR A 448 -21.75 -26.91 -10.16
N LYS A 449 -20.86 -26.51 -11.08
CA LYS A 449 -19.46 -26.92 -11.10
C LYS A 449 -18.56 -25.83 -10.52
N LYS A 450 -17.81 -26.19 -9.49
CA LYS A 450 -16.79 -25.33 -8.89
C LYS A 450 -15.40 -25.55 -9.51
N PHE A 451 -14.54 -24.55 -9.41
CA PHE A 451 -13.21 -24.52 -9.99
C PHE A 451 -12.16 -24.08 -8.98
N VAL A 452 -10.94 -24.59 -9.16
CA VAL A 452 -9.75 -24.20 -8.42
C VAL A 452 -8.82 -23.46 -9.38
N ILE A 453 -8.28 -22.33 -8.96
CA ILE A 453 -7.40 -21.50 -9.79
C ILE A 453 -6.01 -21.49 -9.16
N LYS A 454 -5.08 -22.27 -9.72
CA LYS A 454 -3.68 -22.33 -9.26
C LYS A 454 -2.82 -21.36 -10.07
N GLY A 455 -1.97 -20.60 -9.38
CA GLY A 455 -1.03 -19.66 -9.98
C GLY A 455 0.11 -20.34 -10.74
N VAL A 456 0.90 -19.54 -11.46
CA VAL A 456 2.06 -20.00 -12.26
C VAL A 456 3.18 -20.59 -11.40
N ALA A 457 3.44 -19.99 -10.24
CA ALA A 457 4.52 -20.29 -9.30
C ALA A 457 3.96 -20.38 -7.87
N PRO A 458 3.12 -21.40 -7.58
CA PRO A 458 2.37 -21.52 -6.32
C PRO A 458 3.24 -21.54 -5.05
N ASP A 459 4.50 -21.97 -5.14
CA ASP A 459 5.43 -22.06 -3.99
C ASP A 459 6.41 -20.88 -3.90
N ALA A 460 6.26 -19.87 -4.77
CA ALA A 460 7.00 -18.62 -4.66
C ALA A 460 6.60 -17.86 -3.38
N LYS A 461 7.53 -17.04 -2.89
CA LYS A 461 7.26 -16.10 -1.79
C LYS A 461 7.07 -14.69 -2.34
N ILE A 462 6.13 -13.96 -1.77
CA ILE A 462 5.69 -12.66 -2.23
C ILE A 462 6.06 -11.61 -1.18
N VAL A 463 6.77 -10.58 -1.62
CA VAL A 463 7.01 -9.36 -0.84
C VAL A 463 6.10 -8.28 -1.41
N PRO A 464 5.00 -7.91 -0.74
CA PRO A 464 4.18 -6.78 -1.18
C PRO A 464 4.94 -5.48 -0.97
N ILE A 465 4.99 -4.66 -2.01
CA ILE A 465 5.54 -3.31 -1.95
C ILE A 465 4.48 -2.35 -2.48
N LYS A 466 3.82 -1.62 -1.57
CA LYS A 466 2.84 -0.61 -1.95
C LYS A 466 3.57 0.63 -2.47
N ALA A 467 3.37 0.95 -3.75
CA ALA A 467 3.99 2.08 -4.43
C ALA A 467 3.08 2.58 -5.56
N LEU A 468 2.03 3.33 -5.20
CA LEU A 468 0.99 3.89 -6.06
C LEU A 468 1.43 5.17 -6.78
N TRP A 469 2.45 5.84 -6.27
CA TRP A 469 2.91 7.12 -6.79
C TRP A 469 4.17 6.95 -7.65
N PHE A 470 4.23 7.73 -8.73
CA PHE A 470 5.38 7.76 -9.64
C PHE A 470 6.69 7.98 -8.89
N GLY A 471 6.71 8.90 -7.92
CA GLY A 471 7.87 9.13 -7.07
C GLY A 471 8.31 7.90 -6.27
N ASP A 472 7.36 7.27 -5.55
CA ASP A 472 7.63 6.26 -4.50
C ASP A 472 8.14 4.94 -5.07
N THR A 473 7.83 4.70 -6.34
CA THR A 473 8.38 3.60 -7.12
C THR A 473 9.91 3.52 -7.07
N VAL A 474 10.61 4.66 -7.13
CA VAL A 474 12.08 4.66 -7.12
C VAL A 474 12.60 4.16 -5.78
N TYR A 475 11.97 4.56 -4.67
CA TYR A 475 12.29 4.05 -3.34
C TYR A 475 12.04 2.55 -3.25
N ALA A 476 10.84 2.12 -3.66
CA ALA A 476 10.41 0.73 -3.69
C ALA A 476 11.39 -0.17 -4.45
N TRP A 477 11.78 0.22 -5.66
CA TRP A 477 12.71 -0.56 -6.49
C TRP A 477 14.13 -0.60 -5.92
N LEU A 478 14.65 0.52 -5.41
CA LEU A 478 15.96 0.55 -4.76
C LEU A 478 15.98 -0.37 -3.54
N TRP A 479 14.94 -0.31 -2.71
CA TRP A 479 14.82 -1.20 -1.57
C TRP A 479 14.71 -2.67 -1.99
N ALA A 480 13.86 -3.01 -2.97
CA ALA A 480 13.74 -4.38 -3.47
C ALA A 480 15.06 -4.91 -4.04
N ALA A 481 15.82 -4.05 -4.73
CA ALA A 481 17.16 -4.32 -5.22
C ALA A 481 18.23 -4.42 -4.13
N GLY A 482 17.89 -4.23 -2.85
CA GLY A 482 18.78 -4.41 -1.71
C GLY A 482 19.59 -3.18 -1.33
N PHE A 483 19.13 -1.98 -1.71
CA PHE A 483 19.70 -0.72 -1.25
C PHE A 483 18.97 -0.21 -0.02
N GLU A 484 19.70 0.37 0.92
CA GLU A 484 19.15 1.08 2.09
C GLU A 484 19.44 2.57 1.98
N ASN A 485 18.44 3.39 2.33
CA ASN A 485 18.58 4.84 2.41
C ASN A 485 19.03 5.25 3.83
N GLN A 486 20.16 5.94 3.90
CA GLN A 486 20.62 6.62 5.11
C GLN A 486 20.86 8.10 4.76
N GLU A 487 20.05 9.02 5.27
CA GLU A 487 20.21 10.48 5.05
C GLU A 487 20.29 10.85 3.54
N ASN A 488 19.35 10.38 2.72
CA ASN A 488 19.33 10.52 1.25
C ASN A 488 20.50 9.85 0.51
N ASN A 489 21.23 8.96 1.18
CA ASN A 489 22.32 8.19 0.58
C ASN A 489 21.95 6.71 0.51
N TRP A 490 21.86 6.19 -0.72
CA TRP A 490 21.54 4.80 -0.99
C TRP A 490 22.81 3.95 -1.05
N LYS A 491 22.86 2.90 -0.22
CA LYS A 491 23.97 1.94 -0.18
C LYS A 491 23.47 0.52 -0.38
N PHE A 492 24.15 -0.22 -1.24
CA PHE A 492 23.86 -1.63 -1.42
C PHE A 492 24.23 -2.42 -0.16
N THR A 493 23.35 -3.30 0.29
CA THR A 493 23.53 -4.10 1.52
C THR A 493 24.37 -5.36 1.31
N GLY A 494 24.80 -5.63 0.07
CA GLY A 494 25.58 -6.81 -0.32
C GLY A 494 24.74 -7.95 -0.90
N LYS A 495 23.40 -7.83 -0.91
CA LYS A 495 22.48 -8.74 -1.60
C LYS A 495 21.18 -8.02 -1.95
N THR A 496 20.44 -8.55 -2.92
CA THR A 496 19.08 -8.09 -3.20
C THR A 496 18.11 -8.57 -2.09
N ASN A 497 17.00 -7.87 -1.91
CA ASN A 497 15.94 -8.28 -0.98
C ASN A 497 14.98 -9.29 -1.60
N VAL A 498 14.87 -9.29 -2.94
CA VAL A 498 14.07 -10.24 -3.74
C VAL A 498 14.85 -10.69 -4.97
N ASP A 499 14.31 -11.69 -5.68
CA ASP A 499 14.90 -12.23 -6.92
C ASP A 499 14.30 -11.56 -8.16
N ILE A 500 13.00 -11.23 -8.12
CA ILE A 500 12.23 -10.64 -9.22
C ILE A 500 11.41 -9.48 -8.69
N ILE A 501 11.33 -8.39 -9.46
CA ILE A 501 10.38 -7.29 -9.27
C ILE A 501 9.33 -7.39 -10.37
N SER A 502 8.05 -7.42 -10.00
CA SER A 502 6.91 -7.38 -10.92
C SER A 502 6.15 -6.07 -10.77
N ASN A 503 5.82 -5.44 -11.89
CA ASN A 503 5.06 -4.19 -11.97
C ASN A 503 3.89 -4.38 -12.95
N SER A 504 2.64 -4.39 -12.47
CA SER A 504 1.46 -4.54 -13.34
C SER A 504 0.82 -3.19 -13.70
N TRP A 505 1.61 -2.12 -13.74
CA TRP A 505 1.16 -0.76 -14.01
C TRP A 505 2.07 -0.08 -15.02
N GLY A 506 1.64 1.07 -15.53
CA GLY A 506 2.43 1.89 -16.43
C GLY A 506 1.89 3.31 -16.52
N ILE A 507 2.46 4.10 -17.41
CA ILE A 507 1.97 5.44 -17.71
C ILE A 507 1.79 5.54 -19.21
N SER A 508 0.53 5.40 -19.59
CA SER A 508 0.04 5.44 -20.97
C SER A 508 0.09 6.86 -21.57
N ASN A 509 0.07 7.88 -20.73
CA ASN A 509 -0.02 9.28 -21.15
C ASN A 509 1.32 9.85 -21.60
N PHE A 510 1.35 10.33 -22.83
CA PHE A 510 2.52 10.97 -23.44
C PHE A 510 2.16 12.38 -23.95
N PRO A 511 2.96 13.43 -23.64
CA PRO A 511 4.21 13.46 -22.87
C PRO A 511 4.03 14.08 -21.47
N THR A 512 3.97 13.26 -20.42
CA THR A 512 3.85 13.76 -19.03
C THR A 512 5.17 14.31 -18.47
N LEU A 513 6.33 13.78 -18.89
CA LEU A 513 7.65 14.12 -18.33
C LEU A 513 8.58 14.89 -19.29
N LYS A 514 8.08 15.39 -20.42
CA LYS A 514 8.87 15.96 -21.55
C LYS A 514 9.89 15.01 -22.19
N ALA A 515 10.25 13.90 -21.55
CA ALA A 515 11.07 12.81 -22.06
C ALA A 515 10.25 11.76 -22.82
N ALA A 516 10.88 11.13 -23.81
CA ALA A 516 10.29 10.03 -24.56
C ALA A 516 10.26 8.74 -23.71
N PRO A 517 9.19 7.91 -23.80
CA PRO A 517 9.13 6.60 -23.13
C PRO A 517 10.39 5.78 -23.41
N GLY A 518 11.01 5.24 -22.36
CA GLY A 518 12.26 4.47 -22.45
C GLY A 518 13.51 5.31 -22.17
N MET A 519 13.39 6.64 -22.24
CA MET A 519 14.42 7.61 -21.87
C MET A 519 14.01 8.47 -20.67
N ASP A 520 12.86 8.20 -20.09
CA ASP A 520 12.39 8.79 -18.84
C ASP A 520 13.12 8.20 -17.61
N VAL A 521 12.97 8.88 -16.46
CA VAL A 521 13.67 8.52 -15.23
C VAL A 521 13.34 7.10 -14.76
N LEU A 522 12.09 6.65 -14.84
CA LEU A 522 11.72 5.31 -14.38
C LEU A 522 12.26 4.24 -15.33
N SER A 523 12.13 4.43 -16.64
CA SER A 523 12.70 3.50 -17.63
C SER A 523 14.21 3.35 -17.48
N LEU A 524 14.92 4.46 -17.23
CA LEU A 524 16.36 4.44 -17.00
C LEU A 524 16.72 3.80 -15.66
N MET A 525 15.93 4.02 -14.61
CA MET A 525 16.08 3.34 -13.33
C MET A 525 15.91 1.83 -13.46
N THR A 526 14.86 1.36 -14.15
CA THR A 526 14.65 -0.05 -14.46
C THR A 526 15.87 -0.63 -15.18
N SER A 527 16.39 0.09 -16.18
CA SER A 527 17.56 -0.34 -16.94
C SER A 527 18.83 -0.45 -16.09
N LEU A 528 19.07 0.49 -15.18
CA LEU A 528 20.21 0.42 -14.28
C LEU A 528 20.08 -0.70 -13.25
N LEU A 529 18.90 -0.87 -12.64
CA LEU A 529 18.67 -1.94 -11.67
C LEU A 529 18.77 -3.32 -12.33
N ALA A 530 18.35 -3.47 -13.58
CA ALA A 530 18.55 -4.70 -14.33
C ALA A 530 20.03 -4.98 -14.67
N THR A 531 20.89 -3.97 -14.65
CA THR A 531 22.28 -4.09 -15.09
C THR A 531 23.24 -4.38 -13.92
N PRO A 532 24.01 -5.48 -13.97
CA PRO A 532 25.03 -5.76 -12.97
C PRO A 532 26.06 -4.62 -12.87
N ARG A 533 26.52 -4.34 -11.65
CA ARG A 533 27.54 -3.34 -11.33
C ARG A 533 27.19 -1.88 -11.64
N SER A 534 25.92 -1.59 -11.96
CA SER A 534 25.46 -0.24 -12.30
C SER A 534 25.60 0.77 -11.15
N PHE A 535 25.27 0.33 -9.94
CA PHE A 535 25.14 1.16 -8.75
C PHE A 535 26.21 0.89 -7.69
N ASP A 536 26.71 -0.33 -7.62
CA ASP A 536 27.76 -0.80 -6.70
C ASP A 536 28.58 -1.90 -7.40
N ASP A 537 29.88 -2.05 -7.11
CA ASP A 537 30.72 -3.05 -7.79
C ASP A 537 30.27 -4.50 -7.55
N ASP A 538 29.62 -4.73 -6.41
CA ASP A 538 29.12 -6.04 -6.01
C ASP A 538 27.63 -6.24 -6.34
N TYR A 539 26.97 -5.24 -6.94
CA TYR A 539 25.56 -5.34 -7.30
C TYR A 539 25.34 -6.33 -8.46
N PRO A 540 24.53 -7.40 -8.29
CA PRO A 540 24.37 -8.43 -9.30
C PRO A 540 23.41 -8.05 -10.45
N GLY A 541 22.65 -6.94 -10.31
CA GLY A 541 21.46 -6.69 -11.12
C GLY A 541 20.24 -7.45 -10.59
N ILE A 542 19.04 -7.00 -10.95
CA ILE A 542 17.79 -7.65 -10.56
C ILE A 542 16.85 -7.83 -11.76
N THR A 543 16.11 -8.93 -11.81
CA THR A 543 15.13 -9.13 -12.88
C THR A 543 13.91 -8.24 -12.62
N ILE A 544 13.58 -7.37 -13.56
CA ILE A 544 12.40 -6.51 -13.48
C ILE A 544 11.47 -6.82 -14.65
N ILE A 545 10.23 -7.14 -14.30
CA ILE A 545 9.15 -7.46 -15.22
C ILE A 545 8.09 -6.35 -15.10
N SER A 546 7.62 -5.85 -16.23
CA SER A 546 6.57 -4.85 -16.32
C SER A 546 5.50 -5.27 -17.34
N SER A 547 4.25 -4.86 -17.14
CA SER A 547 3.24 -4.98 -18.19
C SER A 547 3.64 -4.15 -19.41
N ALA A 548 3.13 -4.47 -20.61
CA ALA A 548 3.37 -3.64 -21.80
C ALA A 548 2.56 -2.32 -21.78
N GLY A 549 1.45 -2.31 -21.04
CA GLY A 549 0.41 -1.27 -21.09
C GLY A 549 -0.85 -1.70 -21.85
N ASN A 550 -1.94 -0.96 -21.65
CA ASN A 550 -3.27 -1.23 -22.23
C ASN A 550 -3.74 -0.17 -23.26
N SER A 551 -2.79 0.47 -23.95
CA SER A 551 -3.04 1.58 -24.88
C SER A 551 -3.03 1.18 -26.36
N GLY A 552 -3.11 -0.12 -26.67
CA GLY A 552 -3.21 -0.65 -28.03
C GLY A 552 -4.53 -0.27 -28.74
N PRO A 553 -4.75 -0.66 -30.00
CA PRO A 553 -3.90 -1.55 -30.81
C PRO A 553 -2.84 -0.80 -31.66
N GLY A 554 -2.75 0.52 -31.53
CA GLY A 554 -1.80 1.33 -32.30
C GLY A 554 -0.34 0.94 -32.05
N TYR A 555 0.53 1.15 -33.05
CA TYR A 555 1.98 0.99 -32.89
C TYR A 555 2.58 2.10 -32.04
N GLY A 556 3.63 1.78 -31.29
CA GLY A 556 4.35 2.74 -30.43
C GLY A 556 3.52 3.23 -29.25
N THR A 557 2.64 2.38 -28.73
CA THR A 557 1.69 2.69 -27.64
C THR A 557 2.18 2.23 -26.27
N MET A 558 3.40 1.70 -26.17
CA MET A 558 3.98 1.37 -24.88
C MET A 558 4.46 2.63 -24.15
N GLY A 559 4.07 2.72 -22.89
CA GLY A 559 4.41 3.82 -22.00
C GLY A 559 5.67 3.58 -21.16
N MET A 560 5.89 4.46 -20.20
CA MET A 560 6.93 4.33 -19.17
C MET A 560 6.39 3.57 -17.94
N PRO A 561 7.23 2.84 -17.18
CA PRO A 561 8.61 2.42 -17.48
C PRO A 561 8.68 1.23 -18.46
N ASN A 562 7.54 0.84 -19.02
CA ASN A 562 7.28 -0.45 -19.66
C ASN A 562 8.06 -0.68 -20.96
N VAL A 563 8.62 0.37 -21.56
CA VAL A 563 9.51 0.32 -22.72
C VAL A 563 11.00 0.44 -22.35
N SER A 564 11.35 0.23 -21.08
CA SER A 564 12.75 0.19 -20.64
C SER A 564 13.56 -0.84 -21.46
N PRO A 565 14.75 -0.46 -21.97
CA PRO A 565 15.57 -1.36 -22.79
C PRO A 565 15.97 -2.67 -22.11
N PHE A 566 16.29 -2.64 -20.81
CA PHE A 566 16.76 -3.83 -20.07
C PHE A 566 15.71 -4.44 -19.13
N GLY A 567 14.55 -3.80 -18.99
CA GLY A 567 13.39 -4.42 -18.35
C GLY A 567 12.70 -5.41 -19.30
N ILE A 568 12.09 -6.45 -18.74
CA ILE A 568 11.25 -7.38 -19.50
C ILE A 568 9.83 -6.84 -19.50
N SER A 569 9.28 -6.55 -20.67
CA SER A 569 7.87 -6.18 -20.82
C SER A 569 7.02 -7.30 -21.40
N VAL A 570 5.82 -7.43 -20.84
CA VAL A 570 4.90 -8.53 -21.14
C VAL A 570 3.60 -7.97 -21.70
N GLY A 571 3.30 -8.30 -22.96
CA GLY A 571 2.01 -7.97 -23.58
C GLY A 571 0.95 -9.03 -23.28
N ALA A 572 -0.32 -8.66 -23.48
CA ALA A 572 -1.45 -9.54 -23.21
C ALA A 572 -1.92 -10.27 -24.48
N THR A 573 -2.28 -11.54 -24.32
CA THR A 573 -2.93 -12.40 -25.32
C THR A 573 -4.24 -12.94 -24.80
N THR A 574 -5.12 -13.30 -25.72
CA THR A 574 -6.45 -13.81 -25.39
C THR A 574 -6.35 -15.19 -24.76
N ASN A 575 -6.99 -15.38 -23.61
CA ASN A 575 -7.63 -16.65 -23.30
C ASN A 575 -8.92 -16.68 -24.12
N ASN A 576 -9.34 -17.79 -24.73
CA ASN A 576 -10.55 -17.88 -25.58
C ASN A 576 -11.88 -17.80 -24.78
N VAL A 577 -11.90 -16.93 -23.79
CA VAL A 577 -12.61 -17.03 -22.53
C VAL A 577 -12.76 -15.57 -22.03
N PHE A 578 -13.91 -14.95 -22.32
CA PHE A 578 -14.21 -13.56 -21.97
C PHE A 578 -15.55 -13.43 -21.27
N VAL A 579 -15.61 -12.64 -20.21
CA VAL A 579 -16.86 -12.16 -19.64
C VAL A 579 -16.73 -10.66 -19.55
N GLY A 580 -17.82 -10.02 -19.93
CA GLY A 580 -18.03 -8.65 -19.61
C GLY A 580 -18.60 -8.52 -18.19
N TYR A 581 -17.99 -7.68 -17.36
CA TYR A 581 -18.58 -7.22 -16.10
C TYR A 581 -18.43 -5.70 -15.96
N GLY A 582 -19.36 -5.10 -15.23
CA GLY A 582 -19.36 -3.68 -14.90
C GLY A 582 -19.43 -2.78 -16.14
N PRO A 583 -18.65 -1.70 -16.22
CA PRO A 583 -18.72 -0.76 -17.35
C PRO A 583 -18.27 -1.39 -18.68
N PHE A 584 -17.61 -2.55 -18.67
CA PHE A 584 -17.07 -3.21 -19.86
C PHE A 584 -17.91 -4.40 -20.34
N GLU A 585 -19.11 -4.62 -19.75
CA GLU A 585 -19.98 -5.78 -20.03
C GLU A 585 -20.36 -5.94 -21.51
N ASN A 586 -20.21 -4.89 -22.31
CA ASN A 586 -20.56 -4.87 -23.72
C ASN A 586 -19.45 -4.30 -24.63
N GLU A 587 -18.22 -4.20 -24.14
CA GLU A 587 -17.13 -3.57 -24.89
C GLU A 587 -16.41 -4.56 -25.81
N PRO A 588 -16.46 -4.38 -27.15
CA PRO A 588 -15.87 -5.31 -28.12
C PRO A 588 -14.35 -5.50 -27.93
N ARG A 589 -13.67 -4.44 -27.44
CA ARG A 589 -12.21 -4.39 -27.19
C ARG A 589 -11.75 -5.35 -26.10
N PHE A 590 -12.67 -5.81 -25.25
CA PHE A 590 -12.42 -6.78 -24.17
C PHE A 590 -13.00 -8.17 -24.47
N GLY A 591 -13.39 -8.43 -25.73
CA GLY A 591 -13.38 -9.78 -26.25
C GLY A 591 -14.62 -10.66 -26.00
N ASN A 592 -15.77 -10.12 -25.61
CA ASN A 592 -17.02 -10.91 -25.39
C ASN A 592 -17.51 -11.74 -26.61
N SER A 593 -16.78 -11.72 -27.73
CA SER A 593 -17.08 -12.42 -28.98
C SER A 593 -15.91 -13.20 -29.62
N THR A 594 -14.70 -13.24 -29.03
CA THR A 594 -13.58 -13.99 -29.64
C THR A 594 -13.58 -15.47 -29.26
N LEU A 595 -13.57 -16.32 -30.30
CA LEU A 595 -13.51 -17.78 -30.22
C LEU A 595 -12.06 -18.32 -30.17
N HIS A 596 -11.06 -17.44 -30.22
CA HIS A 596 -9.65 -17.77 -30.42
C HIS A 596 -8.80 -17.41 -29.20
N ASN A 597 -7.87 -18.29 -28.82
CA ASN A 597 -6.85 -18.06 -27.79
C ASN A 597 -5.48 -17.83 -28.44
N ASN A 598 -4.57 -17.18 -27.71
CA ASN A 598 -3.23 -16.79 -28.14
C ASN A 598 -3.20 -15.72 -29.24
N ASP A 599 -4.29 -14.99 -29.45
CA ASP A 599 -4.27 -13.77 -30.25
C ASP A 599 -3.85 -12.60 -29.38
N VAL A 600 -3.18 -11.59 -29.93
CA VAL A 600 -2.83 -10.41 -29.13
C VAL A 600 -4.11 -9.63 -28.81
N VAL A 601 -4.37 -9.36 -27.52
CA VAL A 601 -5.59 -8.62 -27.14
C VAL A 601 -5.53 -7.19 -27.68
N ASP A 602 -6.67 -6.67 -28.13
CA ASP A 602 -6.75 -5.35 -28.78
C ASP A 602 -6.19 -4.22 -27.92
N PHE A 603 -6.42 -4.25 -26.61
CA PHE A 603 -5.89 -3.24 -25.71
C PHE A 603 -4.38 -3.37 -25.45
N SER A 604 -3.76 -4.54 -25.62
CA SER A 604 -2.33 -4.70 -25.32
C SER A 604 -1.51 -3.69 -26.11
N SER A 605 -0.70 -2.88 -25.44
CA SER A 605 0.19 -1.92 -26.07
C SER A 605 1.19 -2.61 -26.99
N ARG A 606 1.58 -1.93 -28.07
CA ARG A 606 2.46 -2.45 -29.12
C ARG A 606 3.69 -1.57 -29.26
N GLY A 607 4.83 -2.20 -29.52
CA GLY A 607 6.02 -1.50 -29.97
C GLY A 607 5.88 -0.89 -31.37
N PRO A 608 6.98 -0.43 -31.98
CA PRO A 608 8.33 -0.49 -31.41
C PRO A 608 8.50 0.49 -30.24
N GLY A 609 9.57 0.32 -29.47
CA GLY A 609 10.02 1.38 -28.56
C GLY A 609 10.52 2.61 -29.32
N ILE A 610 10.81 3.70 -28.59
CA ILE A 610 11.16 4.99 -29.20
C ILE A 610 12.43 4.93 -30.07
N ILE A 611 13.32 3.98 -29.82
CA ILE A 611 14.55 3.77 -30.60
C ILE A 611 14.38 2.73 -31.72
N GLY A 612 13.16 2.22 -31.93
CA GLY A 612 12.87 1.20 -32.94
C GLY A 612 13.10 -0.24 -32.48
N ASP A 613 13.32 -0.46 -31.18
CA ASP A 613 13.54 -1.78 -30.59
C ASP A 613 12.23 -2.61 -30.51
N PRO A 614 12.32 -3.95 -30.67
CA PRO A 614 11.15 -4.81 -30.60
C PRO A 614 10.65 -4.90 -29.16
N LYS A 615 9.39 -4.50 -28.95
CA LYS A 615 8.67 -4.60 -27.70
C LYS A 615 7.17 -4.89 -27.93
N PRO A 616 6.43 -5.47 -26.95
CA PRO A 616 6.94 -6.06 -25.71
C PRO A 616 7.87 -7.26 -25.97
N ASP A 617 8.67 -7.65 -24.98
CA ASP A 617 9.66 -8.72 -25.15
C ASP A 617 8.99 -10.10 -25.31
N ILE A 618 7.91 -10.31 -24.55
CA ILE A 618 7.12 -11.54 -24.57
C ILE A 618 5.62 -11.25 -24.45
N MET A 619 4.81 -12.26 -24.70
CA MET A 619 3.36 -12.22 -24.57
C MET A 619 2.90 -13.28 -23.57
N SER A 620 1.91 -12.96 -22.74
CA SER A 620 1.24 -13.91 -21.85
C SER A 620 -0.27 -13.70 -21.90
N ILE A 621 -1.01 -14.68 -21.39
CA ILE A 621 -2.39 -14.51 -20.95
C ILE A 621 -2.44 -13.59 -19.73
#